data_AF-A0AAX2UGC9-F1
#
_entry.id   AF-A0AAX2UGC9-F1
#
_cell.length_a   1.000
_cell.length_b   1.000
_cell.length_c   1.000
_cell.angle_alpha   90.00
_cell.angle_beta   90.00
_cell.angle_gamma   90.00
#
_symmetry.space_group_name_H-M   'P 1'
#
loop_
_entity.id
_entity.type
_entity.pdbx_description
1 polymer ?
#
loop_
_entity_poly.entity_id
_entity_poly.type
_entity_poly.pdbx_seq_one_letter_code
_entity_poly.pdbx_strand_id
1 'polypeptide(L)'
;MKSYKFDTRWMLSLFGTAVGAGILYLPIRAGTGGFWPVVAMGFVIFPMVYLSHRALSRFVSQASGADKDITHAAEEYFGRNTALFISVLYFFAIFPICLAYCVGISNTFESFIYHQFLPLASADVAEFIQSIYQVSTSENDKVVANLFPFYRALLVFILVSLFMIVMLLSEELITRICEWLVYPLCAILFLFSLYLIPHWNLESFTHIPHFKEFITIVWLTLPVLVFSFN
;
A
#
# COMPACT_ATOMS: atom_id res chain seq x y z
N MET A 1 21.85 -21.19 16.51
CA MET A 1 21.08 -20.07 17.09
C MET A 1 20.65 -19.16 15.96
N LYS A 2 19.36 -19.10 15.65
CA LYS A 2 18.83 -18.18 14.61
C LYS A 2 19.13 -16.75 15.03
N SER A 3 19.66 -15.94 14.11
CA SER A 3 20.05 -14.57 14.37
C SER A 3 18.79 -13.71 14.49
N TYR A 4 18.40 -13.36 15.73
CA TYR A 4 17.27 -12.46 16.02
C TYR A 4 17.30 -11.17 15.20
N LYS A 5 18.49 -10.71 14.80
CA LYS A 5 18.65 -9.54 13.94
C LYS A 5 18.05 -9.78 12.56
N PHE A 6 18.35 -10.89 11.90
CA PHE A 6 17.82 -11.20 10.57
C PHE A 6 16.28 -11.24 10.58
N ASP A 7 15.70 -11.96 11.53
CA ASP A 7 14.24 -12.10 11.67
C ASP A 7 13.59 -10.73 11.94
N THR A 8 14.20 -9.89 12.77
CA THR A 8 13.70 -8.53 13.05
C THR A 8 13.74 -7.63 11.81
N ARG A 9 14.80 -7.71 10.99
CA ARG A 9 14.92 -6.94 9.74
C ARG A 9 13.79 -7.29 8.77
N TRP A 10 13.49 -8.58 8.63
CA TRP A 10 12.38 -9.06 7.81
C TRP A 10 11.01 -8.65 8.37
N MET A 11 10.80 -8.78 9.68
CA MET A 11 9.57 -8.32 10.32
C MET A 11 9.32 -6.82 10.11
N LEU A 12 10.36 -6.00 10.27
CA LEU A 12 10.27 -4.56 10.04
C LEU A 12 10.01 -4.23 8.57
N SER A 13 10.67 -4.92 7.65
CA SER A 13 10.43 -4.77 6.22
C SER A 13 8.97 -5.11 5.85
N LEU A 14 8.45 -6.23 6.36
CA LEU A 14 7.04 -6.66 6.17
C LEU A 14 6.04 -5.69 6.81
N PHE A 15 6.39 -5.10 7.95
CA PHE A 15 5.60 -4.04 8.55
C PHE A 15 5.57 -2.79 7.65
N GLY A 16 6.71 -2.39 7.09
CA GLY A 16 6.81 -1.27 6.15
C GLY A 16 5.95 -1.45 4.90
N THR A 17 5.89 -2.65 4.34
CA THR A 17 5.02 -2.95 3.20
C THR A 17 3.54 -2.91 3.57
N ALA A 18 3.17 -3.41 4.75
CA ALA A 18 1.78 -3.37 5.24
C ALA A 18 1.30 -1.94 5.56
N VAL A 19 2.20 -1.05 6.00
CA VAL A 19 1.91 0.35 6.32
C VAL A 19 1.64 1.20 5.06
N GLY A 20 2.02 0.76 3.86
CA GLY A 20 2.09 1.54 2.61
C GLY A 20 0.79 2.25 2.15
N ALA A 21 0.32 1.96 0.93
CA ALA A 21 -0.81 2.69 0.34
C ALA A 21 -2.11 2.56 1.17
N GLY A 22 -2.23 1.48 1.95
CA GLY A 22 -3.35 1.25 2.86
C GLY A 22 -3.56 2.39 3.84
N ILE A 23 -2.53 2.88 4.53
CA ILE A 23 -2.73 3.87 5.62
C ILE A 23 -3.05 5.28 5.14
N LEU A 24 -2.79 5.63 3.88
CA LEU A 24 -3.19 6.94 3.35
C LEU A 24 -4.68 6.97 2.94
N TYR A 25 -5.17 5.88 2.33
CA TYR A 25 -6.54 5.84 1.81
C TYR A 25 -7.53 5.21 2.80
N LEU A 26 -7.07 4.33 3.70
CA LEU A 26 -7.94 3.64 4.66
C LEU A 26 -8.50 4.57 5.72
N PRO A 27 -7.75 5.42 6.46
CA PRO A 27 -8.33 6.26 7.50
C PRO A 27 -9.32 7.28 6.95
N ILE A 28 -9.13 7.75 5.71
CA ILE A 28 -10.07 8.66 5.06
C ILE A 28 -11.38 7.93 4.76
N ARG A 29 -11.33 6.72 4.17
CA ARG A 29 -12.54 5.93 3.85
C ARG A 29 -13.18 5.29 5.10
N ALA A 30 -12.38 4.79 6.02
CA ALA A 30 -12.80 4.25 7.30
C ALA A 30 -13.42 5.34 8.19
N GLY A 31 -12.85 6.56 8.18
CA GLY A 31 -13.41 7.74 8.83
C GLY A 31 -14.75 8.14 8.24
N THR A 32 -14.95 8.04 6.92
CA THR A 32 -16.28 8.25 6.31
C THR A 32 -17.32 7.22 6.74
N GLY A 33 -16.89 6.02 7.15
CA GLY A 33 -17.76 4.96 7.65
C GLY A 33 -18.13 5.08 9.13
N GLY A 34 -17.51 5.99 9.88
CA GLY A 34 -17.69 6.12 11.32
C GLY A 34 -16.83 5.18 12.16
N PHE A 35 -16.73 5.44 13.47
CA PHE A 35 -15.81 4.72 14.37
C PHE A 35 -16.16 3.23 14.55
N TRP A 36 -17.44 2.92 14.78
CA TRP A 36 -17.89 1.56 15.14
C TRP A 36 -17.71 0.51 14.03
N PRO A 37 -18.00 0.80 12.74
CA PRO A 37 -17.66 -0.11 11.66
C PRO A 37 -16.18 -0.47 11.60
N VAL A 38 -15.28 0.49 11.88
CA VAL A 38 -13.83 0.26 11.86
C VAL A 38 -13.41 -0.70 12.97
N VAL A 39 -13.93 -0.51 14.18
CA VAL A 39 -13.67 -1.42 15.30
C VAL A 39 -14.16 -2.82 14.99
N ALA A 40 -15.39 -2.96 14.50
CA ALA A 40 -15.96 -4.26 14.13
C ALA A 40 -15.19 -4.94 12.99
N MET A 41 -14.78 -4.17 11.97
CA MET A 41 -13.91 -4.67 10.91
C MET A 41 -12.57 -5.14 11.46
N GLY A 42 -11.97 -4.44 12.42
CA GLY A 42 -10.75 -4.87 13.10
C GLY A 42 -10.89 -6.27 13.72
N PHE A 43 -12.00 -6.54 14.40
CA PHE A 43 -12.28 -7.87 14.97
C PHE A 43 -12.47 -8.97 13.94
N VAL A 44 -12.97 -8.65 12.73
CA VAL A 44 -13.17 -9.63 11.65
C VAL A 44 -11.90 -9.85 10.83
N ILE A 45 -11.17 -8.78 10.52
CA ILE A 45 -9.97 -8.80 9.69
C ILE A 45 -8.82 -9.46 10.45
N PHE A 46 -8.70 -9.22 11.76
CA PHE A 46 -7.63 -9.80 12.56
C PHE A 46 -7.54 -11.34 12.44
N PRO A 47 -8.60 -12.14 12.72
CA PRO A 47 -8.53 -13.58 12.56
C PRO A 47 -8.37 -13.99 11.08
N MET A 48 -8.99 -13.26 10.14
CA MET A 48 -8.89 -13.56 8.71
C MET A 48 -7.43 -13.47 8.22
N VAL A 49 -6.74 -12.40 8.56
CA VAL A 49 -5.33 -12.16 8.19
C VAL A 49 -4.41 -13.09 8.97
N TYR A 50 -4.58 -13.19 10.29
CA TYR A 50 -3.72 -14.01 11.15
C TYR A 50 -3.77 -15.50 10.77
N LEU A 51 -4.96 -16.06 10.57
CA LEU A 51 -5.13 -17.47 10.23
C LEU A 51 -4.58 -17.78 8.84
N SER A 52 -4.77 -16.88 7.87
CA SER A 52 -4.26 -17.04 6.49
C SER A 52 -2.72 -17.03 6.47
N HIS A 53 -2.08 -16.07 7.13
CA HIS A 53 -0.62 -16.01 7.23
C HIS A 53 -0.04 -17.19 8.02
N ARG A 54 -0.74 -17.66 9.06
CA ARG A 54 -0.36 -18.87 9.80
C ARG A 54 -0.47 -20.13 8.95
N ALA A 55 -1.48 -20.24 8.09
CA ALA A 55 -1.61 -21.35 7.15
C ALA A 55 -0.49 -21.32 6.10
N LEU A 56 -0.22 -20.15 5.53
CA LEU A 56 0.85 -19.95 4.55
C LEU A 56 2.23 -20.30 5.11
N SER A 57 2.56 -19.82 6.31
CA SER A 57 3.86 -20.12 6.94
C SER A 57 4.05 -21.62 7.18
N ARG A 58 3.00 -22.34 7.61
CA ARG A 58 3.03 -23.80 7.77
C ARG A 58 3.22 -24.53 6.45
N PHE A 59 2.54 -24.07 5.40
CA PHE A 59 2.64 -24.63 4.06
C PHE A 59 4.05 -24.45 3.47
N VAL A 60 4.62 -23.25 3.56
CA VAL A 60 5.99 -22.98 3.09
C VAL A 60 7.03 -23.76 3.91
N SER A 61 6.81 -23.91 5.23
CA SER A 61 7.72 -24.67 6.11
C SER A 61 7.71 -26.18 5.86
N GLN A 62 6.70 -26.71 5.16
CA GLN A 62 6.58 -28.13 4.85
C GLN A 62 7.27 -28.52 3.54
N ALA A 63 7.57 -27.56 2.68
CA ALA A 63 8.24 -27.82 1.41
C ALA A 63 9.70 -28.26 1.63
N SER A 64 10.15 -29.26 0.87
CA SER A 64 11.51 -29.77 0.94
C SER A 64 12.42 -29.06 -0.08
N GLY A 65 13.38 -28.29 0.46
CA GLY A 65 14.37 -27.56 -0.32
C GLY A 65 14.75 -26.25 0.35
N ALA A 66 16.05 -25.93 0.35
CA ALA A 66 16.58 -24.74 1.04
C ALA A 66 16.32 -23.43 0.29
N ASP A 67 15.83 -23.48 -0.96
CA ASP A 67 15.75 -22.33 -1.85
C ASP A 67 14.75 -22.57 -3.00
N LYS A 68 13.48 -22.74 -2.64
CA LYS A 68 12.42 -23.03 -3.61
C LYS A 68 11.20 -22.16 -3.35
N ASP A 69 10.66 -21.62 -4.44
CA ASP A 69 9.53 -20.68 -4.40
C ASP A 69 8.23 -21.34 -3.90
N ILE A 70 7.27 -20.49 -3.54
CA ILE A 70 5.91 -20.90 -3.12
C ILE A 70 5.21 -21.79 -4.17
N THR A 71 5.55 -21.62 -5.45
CA THR A 71 5.00 -22.43 -6.56
C THR A 71 5.52 -23.87 -6.50
N HIS A 72 6.78 -24.07 -6.10
CA HIS A 72 7.33 -25.40 -5.86
C HIS A 72 6.72 -26.02 -4.60
N ALA A 73 6.57 -25.26 -3.52
CA ALA A 73 5.87 -25.73 -2.32
C ALA A 73 4.44 -26.22 -2.65
N ALA A 74 3.75 -25.53 -3.56
CA ALA A 74 2.43 -25.92 -4.04
C ALA A 74 2.46 -27.20 -4.88
N GLU A 75 3.47 -27.36 -5.73
CA GLU A 75 3.64 -28.56 -6.56
C GLU A 75 3.95 -29.80 -5.71
N GLU A 76 4.78 -29.65 -4.68
CA GLU A 76 5.13 -30.74 -3.78
C GLU A 76 3.94 -31.21 -2.92
N TYR A 77 3.14 -30.28 -2.40
CA TYR A 77 2.02 -30.62 -1.51
C TYR A 77 0.74 -31.02 -2.26
N PHE A 78 0.39 -30.31 -3.34
CA PHE A 78 -0.89 -30.50 -4.05
C PHE A 78 -0.77 -31.17 -5.42
N GLY A 79 0.46 -31.40 -5.90
CA GLY A 79 0.74 -31.94 -7.23
C GLY A 79 0.73 -30.88 -8.34
N ARG A 80 1.31 -31.22 -9.50
CA ARG A 80 1.56 -30.30 -10.62
C ARG A 80 0.32 -29.55 -11.13
N ASN A 81 -0.80 -30.24 -11.32
CA ASN A 81 -2.01 -29.64 -11.91
C ASN A 81 -2.65 -28.60 -10.97
N THR A 82 -2.72 -28.91 -9.67
CA THR A 82 -3.25 -27.99 -8.66
C THR A 82 -2.32 -26.81 -8.43
N ALA A 83 -1.01 -27.04 -8.45
CA ALA A 83 -0.02 -25.97 -8.30
C ALA A 83 -0.04 -24.97 -9.46
N LEU A 84 -0.26 -25.44 -10.69
CA LEU A 84 -0.44 -24.55 -11.84
C LEU A 84 -1.70 -23.68 -11.67
N PHE A 85 -2.82 -24.27 -11.22
CA PHE A 85 -4.03 -23.52 -10.91
C PHE A 85 -3.81 -22.46 -9.83
N ILE A 86 -3.15 -22.81 -8.72
CA ILE A 86 -2.79 -21.87 -7.64
C ILE A 86 -1.88 -20.76 -8.18
N SER A 87 -0.91 -21.09 -9.04
CA SER A 87 0.01 -20.10 -9.63
C SER A 87 -0.72 -19.09 -10.53
N VAL A 88 -1.73 -19.53 -11.28
CA VAL A 88 -2.59 -18.64 -12.08
C VAL A 88 -3.41 -17.72 -11.17
N LEU A 89 -4.01 -18.24 -10.10
CA LEU A 89 -4.71 -17.42 -9.12
C LEU A 89 -3.79 -16.41 -8.44
N TYR A 90 -2.57 -16.83 -8.10
CA TYR A 90 -1.54 -15.96 -7.52
C TYR A 90 -1.17 -14.82 -8.47
N PHE A 91 -1.00 -15.10 -9.75
CA PHE A 91 -0.77 -14.06 -10.77
C PHE A 91 -1.91 -13.04 -10.81
N PHE A 92 -3.17 -13.50 -10.86
CA PHE A 92 -4.33 -12.59 -10.87
C PHE A 92 -4.52 -11.82 -9.56
N ALA A 93 -4.00 -12.31 -8.44
CA ALA A 93 -4.03 -11.57 -7.18
C ALA A 93 -2.96 -10.46 -7.15
N ILE A 94 -1.72 -10.78 -7.54
CA ILE A 94 -0.59 -9.84 -7.45
C ILE A 94 -0.61 -8.80 -8.57
N PHE A 95 -0.96 -9.18 -9.79
CA PHE A 95 -0.91 -8.28 -10.95
C PHE A 95 -1.76 -6.98 -10.77
N PRO A 96 -3.03 -7.04 -10.35
CA PRO A 96 -3.83 -5.85 -10.07
C PRO A 96 -3.27 -4.99 -8.94
N ILE A 97 -2.69 -5.63 -7.91
CA ILE A 97 -2.05 -4.92 -6.79
C ILE A 97 -0.86 -4.10 -7.33
N CYS A 98 0.00 -4.70 -8.14
CA CYS A 98 1.10 -3.98 -8.79
C CYS A 98 0.61 -2.80 -9.64
N LEU A 99 -0.46 -2.98 -10.42
CA LEU A 99 -1.04 -1.87 -11.21
C LEU A 99 -1.57 -0.74 -10.32
N ALA A 100 -2.25 -1.07 -9.22
CA ALA A 100 -2.74 -0.08 -8.27
C ALA A 100 -1.60 0.71 -7.63
N TYR A 101 -0.49 0.05 -7.28
CA TYR A 101 0.72 0.72 -6.78
C TYR A 101 1.36 1.63 -7.82
N CYS A 102 1.47 1.19 -9.07
CA CYS A 102 1.98 2.03 -10.16
C CYS A 102 1.15 3.31 -10.31
N VAL A 103 -0.17 3.20 -10.32
CA VAL A 103 -1.08 4.37 -10.38
C VAL A 103 -0.91 5.26 -9.15
N GLY A 104 -0.83 4.68 -7.95
CA GLY A 104 -0.66 5.44 -6.71
C GLY A 104 0.63 6.25 -6.67
N ILE A 105 1.74 5.64 -7.09
CA ILE A 105 3.04 6.30 -7.15
C ILE A 105 3.01 7.42 -8.21
N SER A 106 2.49 7.18 -9.41
CA SER A 106 2.41 8.20 -10.44
C SER A 106 1.59 9.41 -10.00
N ASN A 107 0.44 9.19 -9.34
CA ASN A 107 -0.39 10.27 -8.82
C ASN A 107 0.32 11.05 -7.70
N THR A 108 1.12 10.38 -6.87
CA THR A 108 1.88 11.01 -5.79
C THR A 108 3.00 11.87 -6.34
N PHE A 109 3.75 11.38 -7.33
CA PHE A 109 4.81 12.15 -7.99
C PHE A 109 4.24 13.34 -8.78
N GLU A 110 3.14 13.16 -9.48
CA GLU A 110 2.38 14.22 -10.14
C GLU A 110 1.96 15.32 -9.15
N SER A 111 1.33 14.93 -8.04
CA SER A 111 0.96 15.89 -6.99
C SER A 111 2.19 16.58 -6.39
N PHE A 112 3.28 15.83 -6.17
CA PHE A 112 4.54 16.34 -5.62
C PHE A 112 5.18 17.40 -6.52
N ILE A 113 5.25 17.11 -7.81
CA ILE A 113 5.85 18.01 -8.79
C ILE A 113 5.08 19.34 -8.83
N TYR A 114 3.76 19.29 -8.81
CA TYR A 114 2.93 20.50 -8.88
C TYR A 114 2.88 21.28 -7.56
N HIS A 115 2.71 20.62 -6.42
CA HIS A 115 2.47 21.32 -5.15
C HIS A 115 3.74 21.60 -4.33
N GLN A 116 4.79 20.81 -4.48
CA GLN A 116 6.01 20.94 -3.68
C GLN A 116 7.22 21.35 -4.52
N PHE A 117 7.40 20.78 -5.71
CA PHE A 117 8.56 21.08 -6.56
C PHE A 117 8.42 22.40 -7.33
N LEU A 118 7.24 22.65 -7.93
CA LEU A 118 6.97 23.85 -8.72
C LEU A 118 7.25 25.16 -7.97
N PRO A 119 6.84 25.35 -6.69
CA PRO A 119 7.12 26.59 -5.96
C PRO A 119 8.61 26.82 -5.65
N LEU A 120 9.41 25.75 -5.67
CA LEU A 120 10.85 25.78 -5.38
C LEU A 120 11.70 25.86 -6.66
N ALA A 121 11.10 25.69 -7.84
CA ALA A 121 11.79 25.65 -9.11
C ALA A 121 12.21 27.05 -9.58
N SER A 122 13.31 27.13 -10.35
CA SER A 122 13.67 28.36 -11.06
C SER A 122 12.60 28.74 -12.09
N ALA A 123 12.52 30.02 -12.45
CA ALA A 123 11.49 30.54 -13.37
C ALA A 123 11.38 29.72 -14.67
N ASP A 124 12.50 29.41 -15.31
CA ASP A 124 12.53 28.64 -16.57
C ASP A 124 11.96 27.22 -16.39
N VAL A 125 12.28 26.57 -15.27
CA VAL A 125 11.81 25.21 -14.97
C VAL A 125 10.34 25.24 -14.57
N ALA A 126 9.89 26.29 -13.86
CA ALA A 126 8.51 26.46 -13.46
C ALA A 126 7.59 26.69 -14.67
N GLU A 127 8.01 27.48 -15.66
CA GLU A 127 7.26 27.66 -16.92
C GLU A 127 7.15 26.35 -17.69
N PHE A 128 8.24 25.58 -17.77
CA PHE A 128 8.20 24.25 -18.38
C PHE A 128 7.23 23.32 -17.65
N ILE A 129 7.28 23.27 -16.32
CA ILE A 129 6.37 22.43 -15.54
C ILE A 129 4.92 22.88 -15.77
N GLN A 130 4.62 24.18 -15.76
CA GLN A 130 3.25 24.63 -16.03
C GLN A 130 2.76 24.24 -17.44
N SER A 131 3.66 24.19 -18.44
CA SER A 131 3.30 23.77 -19.80
C SER A 131 2.88 22.31 -19.93
N ILE A 132 3.34 21.44 -19.03
CA ILE A 132 3.04 19.99 -19.07
C ILE A 132 1.82 19.61 -18.22
N TYR A 133 1.25 20.55 -17.46
CA TYR A 133 0.06 20.36 -16.63
C TYR A 133 -1.17 21.03 -17.24
N GLN A 134 -2.28 20.30 -17.18
CA GLN A 134 -3.62 20.84 -17.37
C GLN A 134 -4.20 21.19 -16.00
N VAL A 135 -4.46 22.47 -15.77
CA VAL A 135 -5.08 22.97 -14.53
C VAL A 135 -6.58 23.10 -14.77
N SER A 136 -7.36 22.29 -14.04
CA SER A 136 -8.82 22.37 -14.05
C SER A 136 -9.29 22.85 -12.67
N THR A 137 -10.12 23.90 -12.65
CA THR A 137 -10.76 24.36 -11.41
C THR A 137 -12.04 23.55 -11.22
N SER A 138 -12.11 22.76 -10.15
CA SER A 138 -13.32 22.00 -9.79
C SER A 138 -14.29 22.88 -8.98
N GLU A 139 -15.59 22.55 -9.01
CA GLU A 139 -16.73 23.28 -8.40
C GLU A 139 -16.58 23.60 -6.90
N ASN A 140 -15.60 23.00 -6.20
CA ASN A 140 -15.27 23.24 -4.80
C ASN A 140 -14.03 24.15 -4.57
N ASP A 141 -13.67 25.00 -5.54
CA ASP A 141 -12.45 25.85 -5.52
C ASP A 141 -11.13 25.05 -5.36
N LYS A 142 -11.19 23.74 -5.60
CA LYS A 142 -10.02 22.88 -5.59
C LYS A 142 -9.37 22.92 -6.96
N VAL A 143 -8.18 23.49 -7.01
CA VAL A 143 -7.28 23.44 -8.17
C VAL A 143 -6.80 22.00 -8.31
N VAL A 144 -7.27 21.31 -9.35
CA VAL A 144 -6.80 19.96 -9.68
C VAL A 144 -5.90 20.08 -10.88
N ALA A 145 -4.60 19.92 -10.65
CA ALA A 145 -3.59 19.91 -11.70
C ALA A 145 -3.34 18.46 -12.11
N ASN A 146 -3.55 18.16 -13.39
CA ASN A 146 -3.25 16.84 -13.95
C ASN A 146 -2.23 16.96 -15.09
N LEU A 147 -1.26 16.05 -15.21
CA LEU A 147 -0.38 16.00 -16.36
C LEU A 147 -1.16 15.64 -17.62
N PHE A 148 -0.74 16.19 -18.76
CA PHE A 148 -1.23 15.69 -20.03
C PHE A 148 -0.92 14.20 -20.20
N PRO A 149 -1.79 13.43 -20.90
CA PRO A 149 -1.66 11.98 -21.01
C PRO A 149 -0.28 11.50 -21.49
N PHE A 150 0.35 12.26 -22.40
CA PHE A 150 1.68 11.96 -22.91
C PHE A 150 2.76 12.05 -21.82
N TYR A 151 2.82 13.16 -21.08
CA TYR A 151 3.82 13.35 -20.02
C TYR A 151 3.57 12.41 -18.84
N ARG A 152 2.30 12.08 -18.55
CA ARG A 152 1.97 11.05 -17.56
C ARG A 152 2.49 9.67 -17.96
N ALA A 153 2.33 9.27 -19.23
CA ALA A 153 2.87 8.00 -19.72
C ALA A 153 4.40 7.95 -19.65
N LEU A 154 5.08 9.05 -19.99
CA LEU A 154 6.53 9.19 -19.85
C LEU A 154 6.97 9.07 -18.39
N LEU A 155 6.28 9.76 -17.48
CA LEU A 155 6.56 9.70 -16.03
C LEU A 155 6.40 8.27 -15.51
N VAL A 156 5.32 7.58 -15.85
CA VAL A 156 5.09 6.18 -15.47
C VAL A 156 6.22 5.29 -15.98
N PHE A 157 6.60 5.45 -17.26
CA PHE A 157 7.67 4.65 -17.86
C PHE A 157 9.01 4.84 -17.13
N ILE A 158 9.38 6.09 -16.82
CA ILE A 158 10.61 6.41 -16.08
C ILE A 158 10.56 5.82 -14.68
N LEU A 159 9.46 6.00 -13.94
CA LEU A 159 9.33 5.51 -12.57
C LEU A 159 9.37 3.98 -12.52
N VAL A 160 8.61 3.29 -13.37
CA VAL A 160 8.62 1.82 -13.41
C VAL A 160 9.99 1.29 -13.80
N SER A 161 10.65 1.91 -14.79
CA SER A 161 12.01 1.51 -15.19
C SER A 161 13.01 1.67 -14.04
N LEU A 162 12.92 2.78 -13.29
CA LEU A 162 13.75 3.02 -12.11
C LEU A 162 13.50 1.96 -11.03
N PHE A 163 12.24 1.63 -10.74
CA PHE A 163 11.90 0.57 -9.78
C PHE A 163 12.45 -0.79 -10.22
N MET A 164 12.34 -1.13 -11.50
CA MET A 164 12.91 -2.38 -12.03
C MET A 164 14.44 -2.42 -11.90
N ILE A 165 15.12 -1.29 -12.13
CA ILE A 165 16.58 -1.18 -11.93
C ILE A 165 16.94 -1.40 -10.46
N VAL A 166 16.18 -0.81 -9.53
CA VAL A 166 16.39 -1.02 -8.09
C VAL A 166 16.16 -2.49 -7.70
N MET A 167 15.20 -3.17 -8.31
CA MET A 167 14.96 -4.60 -8.05
C MET A 167 16.05 -5.53 -8.61
N LEU A 168 16.88 -5.06 -9.55
CA LEU A 168 18.06 -5.80 -10.03
C LEU A 168 19.26 -5.71 -9.07
N LEU A 169 19.21 -4.85 -8.03
CA LEU A 169 20.21 -4.84 -6.96
C LEU A 169 20.02 -6.06 -6.03
N SER A 170 21.04 -6.35 -5.22
CA SER A 170 21.00 -7.47 -4.29
C SER A 170 19.88 -7.35 -3.24
N GLU A 171 19.27 -8.48 -2.89
CA GLU A 171 18.22 -8.61 -1.87
C GLU A 171 18.63 -7.98 -0.52
N GLU A 172 19.91 -8.08 -0.15
CA GLU A 172 20.44 -7.49 1.08
C GLU A 172 20.37 -5.96 1.09
N LEU A 173 20.53 -5.31 -0.07
CA LEU A 173 20.41 -3.85 -0.19
C LEU A 173 18.95 -3.43 -0.12
N ILE A 174 18.07 -4.15 -0.81
CA ILE A 174 16.62 -3.86 -0.81
C ILE A 174 16.08 -3.98 0.62
N THR A 175 16.33 -5.10 1.30
CA THR A 175 15.86 -5.32 2.68
C THR A 175 16.43 -4.30 3.66
N ARG A 176 17.69 -3.86 3.48
CA ARG A 176 18.28 -2.79 4.31
C ARG A 176 17.62 -1.43 4.08
N ILE A 177 17.33 -1.07 2.84
CA ILE A 177 16.69 0.21 2.50
C ILE A 177 15.26 0.23 3.04
N CYS A 178 14.48 -0.84 2.80
CA CYS A 178 13.10 -0.95 3.29
C CYS A 178 13.04 -0.82 4.81
N GLU A 179 13.90 -1.56 5.54
CA GLU A 179 14.00 -1.47 6.99
C GLU A 179 14.32 -0.04 7.45
N TRP A 180 15.31 0.61 6.82
CA TRP A 180 15.71 1.97 7.19
C TRP A 180 14.59 2.98 6.93
N LEU A 181 13.79 2.80 5.88
CA LEU A 181 12.66 3.67 5.51
C LEU A 181 11.49 3.58 6.50
N VAL A 182 11.32 2.44 7.19
CA VAL A 182 10.25 2.26 8.18
C VAL A 182 10.44 3.17 9.40
N TYR A 183 11.68 3.37 9.87
CA TYR A 183 11.94 4.19 11.06
C TYR A 183 11.48 5.66 10.92
N PRO A 184 11.87 6.42 9.88
CA PRO A 184 11.40 7.79 9.70
C PRO A 184 9.89 7.84 9.43
N LEU A 185 9.34 6.84 8.73
CA LEU A 185 7.90 6.74 8.51
C LEU A 185 7.13 6.62 9.83
N CYS A 186 7.54 5.70 10.70
CA CYS A 186 6.97 5.55 12.05
C CYS A 186 7.10 6.83 12.87
N ALA A 187 8.27 7.49 12.82
CA ALA A 187 8.50 8.74 13.54
C ALA A 187 7.57 9.86 13.06
N ILE A 188 7.43 10.03 11.74
CA ILE A 188 6.53 11.03 11.15
C ILE A 188 5.07 10.72 11.51
N LEU A 189 4.64 9.45 11.39
CA LEU A 189 3.28 9.05 11.77
C LEU A 189 2.98 9.31 13.25
N PHE A 190 3.96 9.05 14.13
CA PHE A 190 3.82 9.34 15.55
C PHE A 190 3.71 10.84 15.82
N LEU A 191 4.59 11.66 15.21
CA LEU A 191 4.53 13.12 15.34
C LEU A 191 3.22 13.69 14.77
N PHE A 192 2.77 13.18 13.63
CA PHE A 192 1.52 13.60 13.01
C PHE A 192 0.31 13.20 13.87
N SER A 193 0.34 12.02 14.49
CA SER A 193 -0.67 11.60 15.46
C SER A 193 -0.76 12.56 16.65
N LEU A 194 0.39 12.98 17.21
CA LEU A 194 0.44 13.99 18.28
C LEU A 194 -0.07 15.36 17.81
N TYR A 195 0.31 15.78 16.60
CA TYR A 195 -0.15 17.03 16.00
C TYR A 195 -1.67 17.08 15.79
N LEU A 196 -2.30 15.94 15.49
CA LEU A 196 -3.73 15.86 15.25
C LEU A 196 -4.59 15.79 16.52
N ILE A 197 -4.01 15.68 17.73
CA ILE A 197 -4.77 15.66 19.01
C ILE A 197 -5.82 16.78 19.10
N PRO A 198 -5.53 18.04 18.75
CA PRO A 198 -6.51 19.12 18.83
C PRO A 198 -7.68 18.97 17.85
N HIS A 199 -7.52 18.17 16.79
CA HIS A 199 -8.50 17.96 15.73
C HIS A 199 -9.30 16.66 15.91
N TRP A 200 -9.13 15.96 17.04
CA TRP A 200 -9.86 14.72 17.30
C TRP A 200 -11.36 14.98 17.44
N ASN A 201 -12.13 14.45 16.49
CA ASN A 201 -13.58 14.50 16.54
C ASN A 201 -14.13 13.38 17.42
N LEU A 202 -14.44 13.71 18.67
CA LEU A 202 -15.04 12.75 19.63
C LEU A 202 -16.53 12.45 19.34
N GLU A 203 -17.19 13.22 18.48
CA GLU A 203 -18.59 12.96 18.09
C GLU A 203 -18.72 11.65 17.31
N SER A 204 -17.64 11.21 16.64
CA SER A 204 -17.56 9.95 15.91
C SER A 204 -17.83 8.72 16.79
N PHE A 205 -17.57 8.80 18.11
CA PHE A 205 -17.89 7.73 19.05
C PHE A 205 -19.38 7.62 19.34
N THR A 206 -20.09 8.74 19.26
CA THR A 206 -21.53 8.82 19.61
C THR A 206 -22.44 8.47 18.43
N HIS A 207 -21.95 8.60 17.20
CA HIS A 207 -22.72 8.29 16.00
C HIS A 207 -22.67 6.79 15.69
N ILE A 208 -23.71 6.05 16.09
CA ILE A 208 -23.90 4.65 15.72
C ILE A 208 -24.74 4.61 14.44
N PRO A 209 -24.19 4.17 13.28
CA PRO A 209 -24.94 4.10 12.04
C PRO A 209 -26.06 3.06 12.12
N HIS A 210 -27.10 3.24 11.31
CA HIS A 210 -28.20 2.28 11.24
C HIS A 210 -27.69 0.91 10.75
N PHE A 211 -28.28 -0.20 11.22
CA PHE A 211 -27.78 -1.55 10.97
C PHE A 211 -27.53 -1.87 9.48
N LYS A 212 -28.41 -1.41 8.60
CA LYS A 212 -28.28 -1.59 7.15
C LYS A 212 -27.05 -0.87 6.58
N GLU A 213 -26.79 0.35 7.03
CA GLU A 213 -25.64 1.15 6.58
C GLU A 213 -24.35 0.54 7.13
N PHE A 214 -24.37 0.13 8.40
CA PHE A 214 -23.25 -0.56 9.05
C PHE A 214 -22.78 -1.78 8.24
N ILE A 215 -23.69 -2.71 7.91
CA ILE A 215 -23.34 -3.90 7.13
C ILE A 215 -22.86 -3.55 5.73
N THR A 216 -23.46 -2.55 5.10
CA THR A 216 -23.04 -2.08 3.76
C THR A 216 -21.61 -1.54 3.79
N ILE A 217 -21.28 -0.71 4.77
CA ILE A 217 -19.94 -0.15 4.94
C ILE A 217 -18.92 -1.25 5.19
N VAL A 218 -19.21 -2.18 6.12
CA VAL A 218 -18.32 -3.30 6.44
C VAL A 218 -18.08 -4.15 5.20
N TRP A 219 -19.14 -4.53 4.48
CA TRP A 219 -19.03 -5.38 3.29
C TRP A 219 -18.24 -4.74 2.14
N LEU A 220 -18.46 -3.44 1.88
CA LEU A 220 -17.77 -2.74 0.78
C LEU A 220 -16.31 -2.40 1.11
N THR A 221 -15.98 -2.24 2.39
CA THR A 221 -14.63 -1.86 2.81
C THR A 221 -13.74 -3.08 3.08
N LEU A 222 -14.33 -4.23 3.45
CA LEU A 222 -13.59 -5.45 3.77
C LEU A 222 -12.67 -5.92 2.63
N PRO A 223 -13.07 -6.00 1.35
CA PRO A 223 -12.17 -6.42 0.28
C PRO A 223 -10.95 -5.50 0.15
N VAL A 224 -11.16 -4.18 0.21
CA VAL A 224 -10.09 -3.17 0.11
C VAL A 224 -9.10 -3.33 1.27
N LEU A 225 -9.61 -3.54 2.48
CA LEU A 225 -8.80 -3.79 3.67
C LEU A 225 -7.99 -5.09 3.54
N VAL A 226 -8.62 -6.18 3.12
CA VAL A 226 -7.94 -7.48 2.94
C VAL A 226 -6.84 -7.38 1.89
N PHE A 227 -7.06 -6.67 0.78
CA PHE A 227 -6.02 -6.42 -0.23
C PHE A 227 -4.91 -5.48 0.24
N SER A 228 -5.15 -4.65 1.25
CA SER A 228 -4.10 -3.77 1.82
C SER A 228 -3.14 -4.49 2.78
N PHE A 229 -3.55 -5.66 3.30
CA PHE A 229 -2.79 -6.45 4.28
C PHE A 229 -2.16 -7.72 3.67
N ASN A 230 -2.14 -7.83 2.34
CA ASN A 230 -1.57 -8.95 1.57
C ASN A 230 -0.42 -8.43 0.71
#